data_AF-A0A1Y2HJW2-F1
#
_entry.id   AF-A0A1Y2HJW2-F1
#
_cell.length_a   1.000
_cell.length_b   1.000
_cell.length_c   1.000
_cell.angle_alpha   90.00
_cell.angle_beta   90.00
_cell.angle_gamma   90.00
#
_symmetry.space_group_name_H-M   'P 1'
#
loop_
_entity.id
_entity.type
_entity.pdbx_description
1 polymer ?
#
loop_
_entity_poly.entity_id
_entity_poly.type
_entity_poly.pdbx_seq_one_letter_code
_entity_poly.pdbx_strand_id
1 'polypeptide(L)'
;MGWFSSSSSAAPASTTDPAPAAAPSAPPTANSTSFPDRSKRKICWDARDAYLTCLDRSYGVDAPSVDPNSACVRELAEFQKVCPTSWVKHFINKREGDIRDRKLGLKPPKPAAPSSSS
;
A
#
# COMPACT_ATOMS: atom_id res chain seq x y z
N MET A 1 41.73 11.82 -19.68
CA MET A 1 40.36 11.71 -19.16
C MET A 1 40.22 10.33 -18.56
N GLY A 2 40.43 10.22 -17.26
CA GLY A 2 40.45 8.93 -16.56
C GLY A 2 39.74 9.06 -15.22
N TRP A 3 39.12 7.98 -14.77
CA TRP A 3 39.05 7.55 -13.37
C TRP A 3 37.99 6.44 -13.18
N PHE A 4 38.39 5.19 -13.33
CA PHE A 4 38.03 4.26 -12.27
C PHE A 4 39.29 3.48 -11.95
N SER A 5 40.03 4.03 -10.97
CA SER A 5 41.11 3.32 -10.31
C SER A 5 40.53 2.16 -9.51
N SER A 6 41.18 1.01 -9.66
CA SER A 6 41.09 -0.21 -8.86
C SER A 6 40.92 0.03 -7.35
N SER A 7 40.25 -0.89 -6.65
CA SER A 7 40.96 -1.94 -5.89
C SER A 7 39.98 -2.78 -5.07
N SER A 8 40.08 -4.10 -5.20
CA SER A 8 39.54 -5.07 -4.24
C SER A 8 40.56 -5.28 -3.12
N SER A 9 40.14 -5.26 -1.85
CA SER A 9 40.69 -6.13 -0.78
C SER A 9 39.94 -6.01 0.56
N ALA A 10 39.56 -7.19 1.07
CA ALA A 10 39.47 -7.61 2.47
C ALA A 10 38.34 -7.09 3.41
N ALA A 11 37.61 -8.08 3.95
CA ALA A 11 36.54 -8.08 4.96
C ALA A 11 37.05 -7.78 6.40
N PRO A 12 36.34 -8.08 7.51
CA PRO A 12 34.90 -8.26 7.80
C PRO A 12 34.42 -7.33 8.95
N ALA A 13 33.11 -7.12 9.14
CA ALA A 13 32.54 -6.88 10.49
C ALA A 13 31.01 -6.80 10.43
N SER A 14 30.37 -7.70 11.17
CA SER A 14 29.03 -7.54 11.68
C SER A 14 28.91 -6.24 12.45
N THR A 15 28.02 -5.35 12.02
CA THR A 15 27.42 -4.36 12.93
C THR A 15 25.92 -4.34 12.66
N THR A 16 25.21 -4.95 13.60
CA THR A 16 23.79 -4.87 13.85
C THR A 16 23.37 -3.40 14.08
N ASP A 17 22.41 -2.90 13.27
CA ASP A 17 21.45 -1.78 13.52
C ASP A 17 22.00 -0.42 14.05
N PRO A 18 21.25 0.71 14.14
CA PRO A 18 19.85 0.95 13.82
C PRO A 18 19.57 2.20 12.94
N ALA A 19 18.31 2.30 12.54
CA ALA A 19 17.67 3.43 11.86
C ALA A 19 18.09 4.84 12.35
N PRO A 20 18.26 5.82 11.44
CA PRO A 20 18.18 7.21 11.81
C PRO A 20 16.73 7.70 11.69
N ALA A 21 16.12 7.92 12.85
CA ALA A 21 15.08 8.90 13.01
C ALA A 21 15.60 10.30 12.62
N ALA A 22 14.69 11.09 12.05
CA ALA A 22 14.67 12.55 12.03
C ALA A 22 15.71 13.31 11.18
N ALA A 23 15.23 13.90 10.08
CA ALA A 23 15.52 15.28 9.73
C ALA A 23 14.35 15.92 8.93
N PRO A 24 13.91 17.15 9.28
CA PRO A 24 12.83 17.88 8.60
C PRO A 24 13.40 18.90 7.59
N SER A 25 12.87 18.97 6.37
CA SER A 25 12.95 20.18 5.50
C SER A 25 12.07 20.09 4.24
N ALA A 26 11.21 21.11 4.11
CA ALA A 26 10.61 21.68 2.89
C ALA A 26 9.38 21.01 2.22
N PRO A 27 8.48 21.83 1.62
CA PRO A 27 7.04 21.58 1.58
C PRO A 27 6.55 21.06 0.21
N PRO A 28 5.49 20.24 0.15
CA PRO A 28 4.68 20.11 -1.05
C PRO A 28 3.42 20.97 -0.93
N THR A 29 3.25 21.81 -1.93
CA THR A 29 2.10 22.64 -2.25
C THR A 29 0.76 21.97 -1.98
N ALA A 30 -0.09 22.70 -1.24
CA ALA A 30 -1.45 22.36 -0.88
C ALA A 30 -2.35 22.35 -2.12
N ASN A 31 -2.38 21.21 -2.82
CA ASN A 31 -3.55 20.81 -3.58
C ASN A 31 -3.55 19.30 -3.76
N SER A 32 -3.82 18.58 -2.68
CA SER A 32 -4.26 17.20 -2.77
C SER A 32 -4.86 16.79 -1.45
N THR A 33 -5.87 15.94 -1.53
CA THR A 33 -6.60 15.19 -0.49
C THR A 33 -5.69 14.27 0.36
N SER A 34 -4.49 14.74 0.67
CA SER A 34 -3.40 14.05 1.32
C SER A 34 -3.63 14.08 2.82
N PHE A 35 -3.48 12.92 3.46
CA PHE A 35 -3.37 12.85 4.91
C PHE A 35 -2.24 13.77 5.38
N PRO A 36 -2.53 14.87 6.10
CA PRO A 36 -1.48 15.74 6.65
C PRO A 36 -0.74 15.05 7.80
N ASP A 37 -1.34 14.01 8.37
CA ASP A 37 -0.84 13.27 9.52
C ASP A 37 -0.50 11.82 9.11
N ARG A 38 0.76 11.42 9.31
CA ARG A 38 1.24 10.06 9.01
C ARG A 38 0.50 9.00 9.84
N SER A 39 0.07 9.36 11.05
CA SER A 39 -0.63 8.45 11.96
C SER A 39 -1.98 8.04 11.40
N LYS A 40 -2.73 9.00 10.85
CA LYS A 40 -4.06 8.73 10.29
C LYS A 40 -4.00 7.96 8.96
N ARG A 41 -2.89 8.09 8.21
CA ARG A 41 -2.64 7.26 7.03
C ARG A 41 -2.49 5.78 7.40
N LYS A 42 -1.79 5.48 8.51
CA LYS A 42 -1.66 4.12 9.02
C LYS A 42 -3.03 3.53 9.38
N ILE A 43 -3.84 4.28 10.12
CA ILE A 43 -5.22 3.88 10.48
C ILE A 43 -6.06 3.60 9.22
N CYS A 44 -5.95 4.44 8.20
CA CYS A 44 -6.64 4.25 6.94
C CYS A 44 -6.19 2.96 6.21
N TRP A 45 -4.91 2.65 6.20
CA TRP A 45 -4.39 1.41 5.61
C TRP A 45 -4.81 0.17 6.39
N ASP A 46 -4.85 0.25 7.72
CA ASP A 46 -5.29 -0.86 8.57
C ASP A 46 -6.79 -1.17 8.31
N ALA A 47 -7.64 -0.14 8.20
CA ALA A 47 -9.05 -0.31 7.85
C ALA A 47 -9.26 -0.82 6.41
N ARG A 48 -8.42 -0.37 5.47
CA ARG A 48 -8.41 -0.90 4.09
C ARG A 48 -8.11 -2.40 4.11
N ASP A 49 -7.07 -2.81 4.81
CA ASP A 49 -6.63 -4.21 4.82
C ASP A 49 -7.67 -5.10 5.51
N ALA A 50 -8.36 -4.60 6.54
CA ALA A 50 -9.50 -5.29 7.14
C ALA A 50 -10.66 -5.51 6.14
N TYR A 51 -11.03 -4.48 5.38
CA TYR A 51 -12.05 -4.58 4.33
C TYR A 51 -11.65 -5.56 3.23
N LEU A 52 -10.42 -5.46 2.72
CA LEU A 52 -9.90 -6.35 1.68
C LEU A 52 -9.81 -7.81 2.16
N THR A 53 -9.38 -8.04 3.40
CA THR A 53 -9.34 -9.37 4.00
C THR A 53 -10.74 -9.98 4.10
N CYS A 54 -11.75 -9.17 4.42
CA CYS A 54 -13.14 -9.62 4.46
C CYS A 54 -13.65 -9.99 3.06
N LEU A 55 -13.35 -9.17 2.05
CA LEU A 55 -13.68 -9.46 0.65
C LEU A 55 -13.01 -10.74 0.15
N ASP A 56 -11.71 -10.90 0.40
CA ASP A 56 -10.94 -12.06 -0.04
C ASP A 56 -11.44 -13.36 0.63
N ARG A 57 -11.88 -13.30 1.89
CA ARG A 57 -12.50 -14.44 2.58
C ARG A 57 -13.88 -14.79 2.05
N SER A 58 -14.67 -13.79 1.69
CA SER A 58 -16.08 -13.98 1.29
C SER A 58 -16.22 -14.39 -0.18
N TYR A 59 -15.34 -13.88 -1.04
CA TYR A 59 -15.49 -13.95 -2.49
C TYR A 59 -14.21 -14.41 -3.22
N GLY A 60 -13.10 -14.63 -2.50
CA GLY A 60 -11.83 -15.10 -3.07
C GLY A 60 -11.04 -14.05 -3.84
N VAL A 61 -10.00 -14.50 -4.53
CA VAL A 61 -9.01 -13.64 -5.22
C VAL A 61 -9.60 -12.84 -6.40
N ASP A 62 -10.74 -13.29 -6.92
CA ASP A 62 -11.47 -12.67 -8.04
C ASP A 62 -12.74 -11.95 -7.59
N ALA A 63 -12.88 -11.70 -6.29
CA ALA A 63 -14.01 -10.97 -5.75
C ALA A 63 -14.22 -9.63 -6.47
N PRO A 64 -15.45 -9.17 -6.69
CA PRO A 64 -15.70 -7.79 -7.14
C PRO A 64 -15.21 -6.77 -6.10
N SER A 65 -14.85 -5.56 -6.53
CA SER A 65 -14.37 -4.50 -5.62
C SER A 65 -15.46 -3.88 -4.75
N VAL A 66 -16.72 -4.10 -5.12
CA VAL A 66 -17.89 -3.70 -4.35
C VAL A 66 -18.58 -4.97 -3.90
N ASP A 67 -18.84 -5.10 -2.59
CA ASP A 67 -19.61 -6.21 -2.02
C ASP A 67 -20.99 -6.30 -2.67
N PRO A 68 -21.32 -7.33 -3.46
CA PRO A 68 -22.66 -7.50 -4.00
C PRO A 68 -23.67 -7.90 -2.91
N ASN A 69 -23.22 -8.58 -1.85
CA ASN A 69 -24.10 -9.10 -0.79
C ASN A 69 -23.93 -8.36 0.54
N SER A 70 -23.30 -7.19 0.55
CA SER A 70 -23.06 -6.41 1.77
C SER A 70 -22.33 -7.16 2.90
N ALA A 71 -21.61 -8.25 2.60
CA ALA A 71 -21.00 -9.12 3.60
C ALA A 71 -19.99 -8.38 4.50
N CYS A 72 -19.30 -7.39 3.94
CA CYS A 72 -18.27 -6.60 4.61
C CYS A 72 -18.68 -5.13 4.81
N VAL A 73 -19.98 -4.83 4.88
CA VAL A 73 -20.49 -3.45 5.02
C VAL A 73 -20.00 -2.74 6.28
N ARG A 74 -19.79 -3.47 7.38
CA ARG A 74 -19.28 -2.88 8.61
C ARG A 74 -17.85 -2.36 8.44
N GLU A 75 -17.00 -3.17 7.82
CA GLU A 75 -15.60 -2.87 7.53
C GLU A 75 -15.51 -1.77 6.46
N LEU A 76 -16.41 -1.78 5.46
CA LEU A 76 -16.52 -0.72 4.46
C LEU A 76 -16.94 0.61 5.07
N ALA A 77 -17.90 0.61 6.00
CA ALA A 77 -18.32 1.82 6.71
C ALA A 77 -17.16 2.37 7.55
N GLU A 78 -16.41 1.52 8.24
CA GLU A 78 -15.23 1.94 9.00
C GLU A 78 -14.16 2.52 8.07
N PHE A 79 -13.89 1.86 6.94
CA PHE A 79 -12.96 2.32 5.92
C PHE A 79 -13.34 3.70 5.37
N GLN A 80 -14.62 3.95 5.09
CA GLN A 80 -15.11 5.26 4.65
C GLN A 80 -15.06 6.34 5.73
N LYS A 81 -15.18 5.98 7.01
CA LYS A 81 -15.05 6.93 8.13
C LYS A 81 -13.61 7.36 8.36
N VAL A 82 -12.67 6.40 8.32
CA VAL A 82 -11.26 6.70 8.64
C VAL A 82 -10.46 7.16 7.44
N CYS A 83 -10.80 6.74 6.22
CA CYS A 83 -10.10 7.16 5.01
C CYS A 83 -10.84 8.28 4.28
N PRO A 84 -10.11 9.21 3.65
CA PRO A 84 -10.69 10.14 2.69
C PRO A 84 -11.30 9.40 1.50
N THR A 85 -12.46 9.87 1.05
CA THR A 85 -13.26 9.26 -0.04
C THR A 85 -12.50 9.13 -1.36
N SER A 86 -11.56 10.02 -1.63
CA SER A 86 -10.64 9.95 -2.77
C SER A 86 -9.76 8.70 -2.75
N TRP A 87 -9.25 8.33 -1.58
CA TRP A 87 -8.45 7.12 -1.40
C TRP A 87 -9.30 5.87 -1.48
N VAL A 88 -10.49 5.88 -0.86
CA VAL A 88 -11.45 4.77 -0.95
C VAL A 88 -11.75 4.46 -2.42
N LYS A 89 -12.13 5.47 -3.21
CA LYS A 89 -12.36 5.33 -4.65
C LYS A 89 -11.14 4.81 -5.41
N HIS A 90 -9.95 5.35 -5.12
CA HIS A 90 -8.72 4.89 -5.76
C HIS A 90 -8.46 3.40 -5.52
N PHE A 91 -8.62 2.91 -4.27
CA PHE A 91 -8.38 1.50 -3.94
C PHE A 91 -9.39 0.56 -4.59
N ILE A 92 -10.67 0.94 -4.63
CA ILE A 92 -11.73 0.18 -5.30
C ILE A 92 -11.40 0.04 -6.79
N ASN A 93 -11.13 1.17 -7.47
CA ASN A 93 -10.78 1.18 -8.89
C ASN A 93 -9.50 0.39 -9.18
N LYS A 94 -8.50 0.48 -8.29
CA LYS A 94 -7.24 -0.27 -8.42
C LYS A 94 -7.48 -1.77 -8.38
N ARG A 95 -8.35 -2.25 -7.48
CA ARG A 95 -8.68 -3.68 -7.36
C ARG A 95 -9.45 -4.17 -8.59
N GLU A 96 -10.36 -3.36 -9.16
CA GLU A 96 -11.04 -3.71 -10.42
C GLU A 96 -10.07 -3.79 -11.59
N GLY A 97 -9.14 -2.83 -11.67
CA GLY A 97 -8.05 -2.86 -12.65
C GLY A 97 -7.20 -4.12 -12.51
N ASP A 98 -6.82 -4.48 -11.28
CA ASP A 98 -6.02 -5.67 -11.01
C ASP A 98 -6.75 -6.97 -11.37
N ILE A 99 -8.05 -7.07 -11.08
CA ILE A 99 -8.87 -8.21 -11.50
C ILE A 99 -8.96 -8.28 -13.03
N ARG A 100 -9.15 -7.15 -13.71
CA ARG A 100 -9.18 -7.10 -15.18
C ARG A 100 -7.83 -7.50 -15.78
N ASP A 101 -6.74 -6.96 -15.26
CA ASP A 101 -5.38 -7.27 -15.70
C ASP A 101 -5.06 -8.76 -15.50
N ARG A 102 -5.48 -9.36 -14.38
CA ARG A 102 -5.35 -10.79 -14.11
C ARG A 102 -6.17 -11.65 -15.07
N LYS A 103 -7.42 -11.26 -15.34
CA LYS A 103 -8.29 -11.94 -16.32
C LYS A 103 -7.74 -11.91 -17.73
N LEU A 104 -7.08 -10.81 -18.11
CA LEU A 104 -6.45 -10.66 -19.42
C LEU A 104 -5.02 -11.24 -19.48
N GLY A 105 -4.46 -11.71 -18.36
CA GLY A 105 -3.10 -12.23 -18.28
C GLY A 105 -2.00 -11.16 -18.43
N LEU A 106 -2.34 -9.87 -18.31
CA LEU A 106 -1.38 -8.76 -18.47
C LEU A 106 -0.47 -8.58 -17.25
N LYS A 107 -0.94 -9.01 -16.07
CA LYS A 107 -0.17 -8.92 -14.82
C LYS A 107 0.05 -10.33 -14.27
N PRO A 108 1.30 -10.75 -14.04
CA PRO A 108 1.53 -11.96 -13.26
C PRO A 108 0.87 -11.78 -11.88
N PRO A 109 0.34 -12.86 -11.27
CA PRO A 109 -0.29 -12.77 -9.96
C PRO A 109 0.70 -12.08 -9.02
N LYS A 110 0.27 -10.94 -8.46
CA LYS A 110 1.11 -10.17 -7.54
C LYS A 110 1.57 -11.17 -6.48
N PRO A 111 2.89 -11.45 -6.34
CA PRO A 111 3.34 -12.24 -5.19
C PRO A 111 2.80 -11.52 -3.96
N ALA A 112 2.26 -12.29 -3.01
CA ALA A 112 1.71 -11.77 -1.77
C ALA A 112 2.82 -10.99 -1.03
N ALA A 113 3.00 -9.74 -1.41
CA ALA A 113 3.99 -8.87 -0.82
C ALA A 113 3.46 -8.59 0.59
N PRO A 114 4.24 -8.85 1.64
CA PRO A 114 3.85 -8.44 2.98
C PRO A 114 3.57 -6.95 2.94
N SER A 115 2.38 -6.55 3.41
CA SER A 115 1.88 -5.17 3.44
C SER A 115 3.00 -4.17 3.68
N SER A 116 3.55 -3.63 2.60
CA SER A 116 4.64 -2.67 2.66
C SER A 116 4.00 -1.32 2.91
N SER A 117 3.79 -1.06 4.19
CA SER A 117 3.75 0.28 4.74
C SER A 117 5.15 0.88 4.62
N SER A 118 5.30 1.95 3.86
CA SER A 118 6.37 2.95 4.00
C SER A 118 5.86 4.28 3.48
#